data_AF-F0ZWP8-F1
#
_entry.id   AF-F0ZWP8-F1
#
_cell.length_a   1.000
_cell.length_b   1.000
_cell.length_c   1.000
_cell.angle_alpha   90.00
_cell.angle_beta   90.00
_cell.angle_gamma   90.00
#
_symmetry.space_group_name_H-M   'P 1'
#
loop_
_entity.id
_entity.type
_entity.pdbx_description
1 polymer ?
#
loop_
_entity_poly.entity_id
_entity_poly.type
_entity_poly.pdbx_seq_one_letter_code
_entity_poly.pdbx_strand_id
1 'polypeptide(L)'
;NEFNDLFWKVFHNELIFKTIIKFLENNTMVHFNSFEKCYIGNRIKWSNIKSLQWMVENKQFALLKDKLQSNQYIHINHIGINKFFQDCNDQQIIHLLYEKHRSQLGMVNLLEVASKYQNFTALNYFLNIIIPKLSVFSQTLEFVIKYSTAKVLDFIL
;
A
#
# COMPACT_ATOMS: atom_id res chain seq x y z
N ASN A 1 0.10 36.63 7.74
CA ASN A 1 0.30 37.25 6.40
C ASN A 1 1.72 37.09 5.89
N GLU A 2 2.75 37.44 6.68
CA GLU A 2 4.16 37.37 6.25
C GLU A 2 4.66 35.98 5.81
N PHE A 3 4.26 34.90 6.49
CA PHE A 3 4.56 33.53 6.07
C PHE A 3 3.93 33.17 4.71
N ASN A 4 2.74 33.70 4.44
CA ASN A 4 2.02 33.47 3.19
C ASN A 4 2.75 34.21 2.06
N ASP A 5 3.16 35.45 2.31
CA ASP A 5 3.92 36.26 1.35
C ASP A 5 5.29 35.64 1.06
N LEU A 6 5.99 35.12 2.08
CA LEU A 6 7.25 34.40 1.92
C LEU A 6 7.05 33.09 1.15
N PHE A 7 6.02 32.31 1.48
CA PHE A 7 5.68 31.08 0.77
C PHE A 7 5.48 31.36 -0.72
N TRP A 8 4.66 32.36 -1.07
CA TRP A 8 4.39 32.68 -2.47
C TRP A 8 5.62 33.23 -3.21
N LYS A 9 6.47 34.01 -2.54
CA LYS A 9 7.74 34.50 -3.11
C LYS A 9 8.70 33.34 -3.41
N VAL A 10 8.77 32.34 -2.55
CA VAL A 10 9.61 31.15 -2.75
C VAL A 10 9.01 30.24 -3.82
N PHE A 11 7.69 30.02 -3.78
CA PHE A 11 7.01 29.08 -4.67
C PHE A 11 6.94 29.56 -6.13
N HIS A 12 6.77 30.87 -6.35
CA HIS A 12 6.77 31.46 -7.69
C HIS A 12 8.16 31.77 -8.24
N ASN A 13 9.19 31.81 -7.38
CA ASN A 13 10.56 31.97 -7.85
C ASN A 13 11.06 30.62 -8.40
N GLU A 14 11.00 30.47 -9.72
CA GLU A 14 11.34 29.23 -10.42
C GLU A 14 12.73 28.70 -10.05
N LEU A 15 13.71 29.57 -9.84
CA LEU A 15 15.09 29.17 -9.53
C LEU A 15 15.20 28.66 -8.09
N ILE A 16 14.62 29.36 -7.12
CA ILE A 16 14.59 28.91 -5.72
C ILE A 16 13.77 27.63 -5.61
N PHE A 17 12.60 27.57 -6.25
CA PHE A 17 11.75 26.40 -6.24
C PHE A 17 12.46 25.18 -6.85
N LYS A 18 13.08 25.31 -8.04
CA LYS A 18 13.89 24.24 -8.64
C LYS A 18 15.06 23.84 -7.76
N THR A 19 15.69 24.79 -7.05
CA THR A 19 16.78 24.49 -6.12
C THR A 19 16.28 23.71 -4.91
N ILE A 20 15.13 24.08 -4.35
CA ILE A 20 14.47 23.36 -3.26
C ILE A 20 14.07 21.96 -3.73
N ILE A 21 13.42 21.82 -4.89
CA ILE A 21 13.05 20.51 -5.44
C ILE A 21 14.28 19.67 -5.72
N LYS A 22 15.34 20.19 -6.34
CA LYS A 22 16.59 19.46 -6.57
C LYS A 22 17.28 19.07 -5.26
N PHE A 23 17.25 19.95 -4.26
CA PHE A 23 17.74 19.63 -2.93
C PHE A 23 16.91 18.51 -2.30
N LEU A 24 15.59 18.59 -2.38
CA LEU A 24 14.65 17.58 -1.90
C LEU A 24 14.86 16.27 -2.66
N GLU A 25 14.88 16.21 -3.98
CA GLU A 25 15.13 14.97 -4.75
C GLU A 25 16.46 14.30 -4.39
N ASN A 26 17.49 15.09 -4.07
CA ASN A 26 18.78 14.57 -3.62
C ASN A 26 18.82 14.23 -2.12
N ASN A 27 17.90 14.76 -1.31
CA ASN A 27 17.91 14.66 0.14
C ASN A 27 16.58 14.21 0.79
N THR A 28 15.57 13.76 0.02
CA THR A 28 14.19 13.59 0.52
C THR A 28 14.16 12.39 1.45
N MET A 29 13.78 12.72 2.67
CA MET A 29 13.93 11.93 3.87
C MET A 29 12.65 11.14 4.09
N VAL A 30 12.78 9.84 4.35
CA VAL A 30 11.74 9.13 5.08
C VAL A 30 12.08 9.32 6.55
N HIS A 31 11.18 9.95 7.30
CA HIS A 31 11.37 10.13 8.74
C HIS A 31 11.39 8.74 9.41
N PHE A 32 12.55 8.35 9.92
CA PHE A 32 12.67 7.19 10.79
C PHE A 32 12.24 7.60 12.20
N ASN A 33 11.45 6.75 12.86
CA ASN A 33 10.86 7.00 14.17
C ASN A 33 11.89 7.08 15.33
N SER A 34 13.19 6.98 15.06
CA SER A 34 14.24 7.13 16.08
C SER A 34 15.52 7.76 15.51
N PHE A 35 16.17 8.60 16.32
CA PHE A 35 17.41 9.31 15.96
C PHE A 35 18.56 8.34 15.64
N GLU A 36 18.57 7.17 16.28
CA GLU A 36 19.54 6.09 16.07
C GLU A 36 19.43 5.44 14.68
N LYS A 37 18.26 5.49 14.04
CA LYS A 37 18.05 4.99 12.67
C LYS A 37 18.38 6.04 11.61
N CYS A 38 18.67 7.27 12.01
CA CYS A 38 19.03 8.41 11.17
C CYS A 38 20.49 8.31 10.66
N TYR A 39 20.91 7.12 10.24
CA TYR A 39 22.22 6.89 9.62
C TYR A 39 22.15 7.24 8.13
N ILE A 40 23.13 7.99 7.64
CA ILE A 40 23.20 8.48 6.25
C ILE A 40 23.19 7.31 5.24
N GLY A 41 23.78 6.17 5.59
CA GLY A 41 23.79 4.98 4.74
C GLY A 41 22.44 4.26 4.63
N ASN A 42 21.45 4.60 5.45
CA ASN A 42 20.09 4.04 5.35
C ASN A 42 19.17 4.87 4.43
N ARG A 43 19.71 5.89 3.76
CA ARG A 43 18.96 6.75 2.85
C ARG A 43 18.72 6.04 1.53
N ILE A 44 17.45 5.92 1.13
CA ILE A 44 17.06 5.37 -0.17
C ILE A 44 16.28 6.45 -0.92
N LYS A 45 16.69 6.76 -2.16
CA LYS A 45 15.94 7.68 -3.03
C LYS A 45 14.52 7.14 -3.25
N TRP A 46 13.52 8.02 -3.31
CA TRP A 46 12.12 7.66 -3.56
C TRP A 46 11.92 6.74 -4.77
N SER A 47 12.62 7.04 -5.87
CA SER A 47 12.61 6.23 -7.10
C SER A 47 13.18 4.82 -6.91
N ASN A 48 14.07 4.65 -5.93
CA ASN A 48 14.72 3.37 -5.61
C ASN A 48 13.91 2.54 -4.60
N ILE A 49 12.95 3.13 -3.89
CA ILE A 49 12.03 2.38 -3.03
C ILE A 49 11.07 1.61 -3.94
N LYS A 50 11.24 0.29 -3.98
CA LYS A 50 10.45 -0.62 -4.83
C LYS A 50 9.74 -1.71 -4.04
N SER A 51 10.12 -1.96 -2.79
CA SER A 51 9.58 -3.09 -2.02
C SER A 51 8.19 -2.78 -1.44
N LEU A 52 7.19 -3.61 -1.79
CA LEU A 52 5.86 -3.54 -1.17
C LEU A 52 5.96 -3.70 0.36
N GLN A 53 6.72 -4.72 0.79
CA GLN A 53 6.95 -5.00 2.20
C GLN A 53 7.47 -3.75 2.92
N TRP A 54 8.52 -3.12 2.38
CA TRP A 54 9.14 -1.96 3.02
C TRP A 54 8.17 -0.78 3.11
N MET A 55 7.40 -0.50 2.05
CA MET A 55 6.42 0.58 2.05
C MET A 55 5.34 0.36 3.10
N VAL A 56 4.87 -0.88 3.26
CA VAL A 56 3.84 -1.23 4.25
C VAL A 56 4.39 -1.15 5.68
N GLU A 57 5.56 -1.75 5.95
CA GLU A 57 6.19 -1.73 7.27
C GLU A 57 6.46 -0.32 7.79
N ASN A 58 6.81 0.61 6.88
CA ASN A 58 7.06 2.01 7.20
C ASN A 58 5.81 2.89 7.04
N LYS A 59 4.62 2.31 6.86
CA LYS A 59 3.33 2.99 6.70
C LYS A 59 3.32 4.05 5.58
N GLN A 60 4.14 3.86 4.55
CA GLN A 60 4.26 4.74 3.39
C GLN A 60 3.17 4.42 2.35
N PHE A 61 1.89 4.50 2.76
CA PHE A 61 0.76 4.18 1.89
C PHE A 61 0.51 5.22 0.79
N ALA A 62 0.79 6.51 1.07
CA ALA A 62 0.72 7.55 0.05
C ALA A 62 1.73 7.31 -1.08
N LEU A 63 2.95 6.89 -0.72
CA LEU A 63 3.99 6.47 -1.65
C LEU A 63 3.54 5.26 -2.48
N LEU A 64 3.02 4.24 -1.82
CA LEU A 64 2.50 3.05 -2.50
C LEU A 64 1.40 3.42 -3.50
N LYS A 65 0.46 4.28 -3.10
CA LYS A 65 -0.63 4.77 -3.96
C LYS A 65 -0.10 5.52 -5.17
N ASP A 66 0.84 6.45 -4.98
CA ASP A 66 1.49 7.19 -6.07
C ASP A 66 2.17 6.25 -7.07
N LYS A 67 2.94 5.27 -6.58
CA LYS A 67 3.61 4.28 -7.43
C LYS A 67 2.63 3.41 -8.20
N LEU A 68 1.56 2.95 -7.54
CA LEU A 68 0.49 2.21 -8.19
C LEU A 68 -0.17 3.07 -9.27
N GLN A 69 -0.56 4.31 -8.98
CA GLN A 69 -1.19 5.21 -9.95
C GLN A 69 -0.30 5.47 -11.16
N SER A 70 0.99 5.75 -10.92
CA SER A 70 1.98 6.05 -11.96
C SER A 70 2.59 4.81 -12.65
N ASN A 71 2.08 3.60 -12.39
CA ASN A 71 2.60 2.34 -12.96
C ASN A 71 4.11 2.11 -12.73
N GLN A 72 4.65 2.62 -11.61
CA GLN A 72 6.03 2.36 -11.25
C GLN A 72 6.21 0.91 -10.80
N TYR A 73 7.39 0.35 -11.07
CA TYR A 73 7.71 -1.01 -10.65
C TYR A 73 7.69 -1.15 -9.11
N ILE A 74 6.92 -2.13 -8.64
CA ILE A 74 6.85 -2.55 -7.24
C ILE A 74 7.26 -4.02 -7.19
N HIS A 75 8.27 -4.32 -6.38
CA HIS A 75 8.65 -5.67 -6.03
C HIS A 75 7.66 -6.23 -5.00
N ILE A 76 6.91 -7.25 -5.43
CA ILE A 76 5.90 -7.94 -4.65
C ILE A 76 6.38 -9.35 -4.38
N ASN A 77 6.38 -9.75 -3.11
CA ASN A 77 6.71 -11.08 -2.65
C ASN A 77 5.66 -11.55 -1.62
N HIS A 78 5.70 -12.83 -1.26
CA HIS A 78 4.74 -13.42 -0.33
C HIS A 78 4.66 -12.67 1.02
N ILE A 79 5.79 -12.25 1.58
CA ILE A 79 5.84 -11.54 2.88
C ILE A 79 5.17 -10.17 2.75
N GLY A 80 5.47 -9.43 1.68
CA GLY A 80 4.90 -8.13 1.40
C GLY A 80 3.39 -8.18 1.20
N ILE A 81 2.87 -9.23 0.55
CA ILE A 81 1.42 -9.43 0.38
C ILE A 81 0.74 -9.65 1.74
N ASN A 82 1.28 -10.55 2.57
CA ASN A 82 0.73 -10.82 3.89
C ASN A 82 0.74 -9.55 4.76
N LYS A 83 1.85 -8.81 4.79
CA LYS A 83 1.93 -7.55 5.54
C LYS A 83 0.99 -6.50 5.00
N PHE A 84 0.85 -6.40 3.68
CA PHE A 84 -0.08 -5.47 3.05
C PHE A 84 -1.51 -5.70 3.55
N PHE A 85 -2.01 -6.95 3.51
CA PHE A 85 -3.36 -7.24 3.98
C PHE A 85 -3.49 -7.23 5.51
N GLN A 86 -2.39 -7.38 6.24
CA GLN A 86 -2.39 -7.15 7.69
C GLN A 86 -2.60 -5.67 8.05
N ASP A 87 -2.01 -4.75 7.28
CA ASP A 87 -1.85 -3.35 7.70
C ASP A 87 -2.65 -2.34 6.86
N CYS A 88 -3.09 -2.68 5.65
CA CYS A 88 -3.75 -1.76 4.73
C CYS A 88 -5.27 -1.99 4.70
N ASN A 89 -6.03 -1.01 5.17
CA ASN A 89 -7.51 -1.02 5.10
C ASN A 89 -8.07 -0.01 4.08
N ASP A 90 -7.22 0.59 3.24
CA ASP A 90 -7.62 1.55 2.21
C ASP A 90 -8.10 0.80 0.95
N GLN A 91 -9.41 0.87 0.70
CA GLN A 91 -10.04 0.20 -0.43
C GLN A 91 -9.48 0.65 -1.79
N GLN A 92 -9.09 1.92 -1.94
CA GLN A 92 -8.54 2.42 -3.20
C GLN A 92 -7.16 1.81 -3.47
N ILE A 93 -6.32 1.70 -2.44
CA ILE A 93 -5.00 1.07 -2.59
C ILE A 93 -5.15 -0.42 -2.86
N ILE A 94 -6.06 -1.11 -2.16
CA ILE A 94 -6.37 -2.52 -2.41
C ILE A 94 -6.83 -2.73 -3.86
N HIS A 95 -7.75 -1.90 -4.35
CA HIS A 95 -8.22 -1.94 -5.73
C HIS A 95 -7.09 -1.75 -6.73
N LEU A 96 -6.28 -0.70 -6.56
CA LEU A 96 -5.16 -0.40 -7.44
C LEU A 96 -4.11 -1.53 -7.46
N LEU A 97 -3.78 -2.10 -6.31
CA LEU A 97 -2.85 -3.22 -6.21
C LEU A 97 -3.40 -4.45 -6.93
N TYR A 98 -4.69 -4.76 -6.75
CA TYR A 98 -5.32 -5.89 -7.41
C TYR A 98 -5.33 -5.71 -8.94
N GLU A 99 -5.81 -4.59 -9.45
CA GLU A 99 -5.94 -4.36 -10.90
C GLU A 99 -4.59 -4.40 -11.61
N LYS A 100 -3.55 -3.81 -11.02
CA LYS A 100 -2.25 -3.66 -11.67
C LYS A 100 -1.32 -4.86 -11.48
N HIS A 101 -1.50 -5.61 -10.39
CA HIS A 101 -0.58 -6.67 -9.98
C HIS A 101 -1.26 -8.02 -9.70
N ARG A 102 -2.44 -8.26 -10.28
CA ARG A 102 -3.23 -9.49 -10.09
C ARG A 102 -2.42 -10.78 -10.27
N SER A 103 -1.56 -10.84 -11.29
CA SER A 103 -0.74 -12.03 -11.58
C SER A 103 0.24 -12.34 -10.45
N GLN A 104 0.88 -11.33 -9.88
CA GLN A 104 1.80 -11.46 -8.75
C GLN A 104 1.06 -11.77 -7.45
N LEU A 105 -0.16 -11.24 -7.28
CA LEU A 105 -1.03 -11.56 -6.14
C LEU A 105 -1.52 -13.01 -6.16
N GLY A 106 -1.52 -13.68 -7.31
CA GLY A 106 -1.85 -15.11 -7.44
C GLY A 106 -0.91 -16.06 -6.69
N MET A 107 0.18 -15.54 -6.10
CA MET A 107 1.06 -16.30 -5.19
C MET A 107 0.37 -16.73 -3.89
N VAL A 108 -0.76 -16.12 -3.54
CA VAL A 108 -1.54 -16.43 -2.33
C VAL A 108 -3.02 -16.54 -2.64
N ASN A 109 -3.75 -17.25 -1.78
CA ASN A 109 -5.20 -17.17 -1.78
C ASN A 109 -5.63 -15.86 -1.10
N LEU A 110 -6.12 -14.90 -1.88
CA LEU A 110 -6.46 -13.56 -1.39
C LEU A 110 -7.59 -13.55 -0.36
N LEU A 111 -8.57 -14.46 -0.48
CA LEU A 111 -9.64 -14.60 0.50
C LEU A 111 -9.09 -15.16 1.81
N GLU A 112 -8.25 -16.19 1.74
CA GLU A 112 -7.59 -16.77 2.91
C GLU A 112 -6.76 -15.73 3.66
N VAL A 113 -5.93 -14.96 2.94
CA VAL A 113 -5.08 -13.93 3.54
C VAL A 113 -5.93 -12.81 4.14
N ALA A 114 -6.97 -12.34 3.45
CA ALA A 114 -7.86 -11.31 3.97
C ALA A 114 -8.61 -11.78 5.24
N SER A 115 -9.13 -13.01 5.25
CA SER A 115 -9.78 -13.62 6.41
C SER A 115 -8.83 -13.80 7.59
N LYS A 116 -7.63 -14.35 7.33
CA LYS A 116 -6.59 -14.57 8.34
C LYS A 116 -6.23 -13.30 9.10
N TYR A 117 -6.12 -12.18 8.37
CA TYR A 117 -5.78 -10.88 8.96
C TYR A 117 -7.00 -10.03 9.33
N GLN A 118 -8.22 -10.55 9.20
CA GLN A 118 -9.47 -9.83 9.48
C GLN A 118 -9.56 -8.50 8.71
N ASN A 119 -9.04 -8.47 7.49
CA ASN A 119 -9.11 -7.30 6.63
C ASN A 119 -10.45 -7.29 5.89
N PHE A 120 -11.48 -6.81 6.59
CA PHE A 120 -12.85 -6.77 6.06
C PHE A 120 -12.96 -5.91 4.80
N THR A 121 -12.14 -4.86 4.65
CA THR A 121 -12.11 -4.05 3.42
C THR A 121 -11.68 -4.89 2.22
N ALA A 122 -10.57 -5.62 2.35
CA ALA A 122 -10.06 -6.49 1.30
C ALA A 122 -11.01 -7.67 1.03
N LEU A 123 -11.54 -8.27 2.09
CA LEU A 123 -12.50 -9.37 1.99
C LEU A 123 -13.76 -8.96 1.24
N ASN A 124 -14.37 -7.83 1.61
CA ASN A 124 -15.52 -7.27 0.91
C ASN A 124 -15.20 -6.97 -0.56
N TYR A 125 -14.04 -6.36 -0.82
CA TYR A 125 -13.60 -6.06 -2.17
C TYR A 125 -13.48 -7.32 -3.04
N PHE A 126 -12.84 -8.38 -2.53
CA PHE A 126 -12.67 -9.63 -3.28
C PHE A 126 -13.97 -10.41 -3.44
N LEU A 127 -14.81 -10.48 -2.41
CA LEU A 127 -16.12 -11.10 -2.49
C LEU A 127 -16.97 -10.42 -3.57
N ASN A 128 -17.02 -9.08 -3.60
CA ASN A 128 -17.76 -8.35 -4.63
C ASN A 128 -17.21 -8.56 -6.06
N ILE A 129 -15.94 -8.93 -6.22
CA ILE A 129 -15.37 -9.25 -7.54
C ILE A 129 -15.63 -10.70 -7.94
N ILE A 130 -15.62 -11.62 -6.98
CA ILE A 130 -15.72 -13.07 -7.19
C ILE A 130 -17.19 -13.50 -7.33
N ILE A 131 -18.09 -12.97 -6.49
CA ILE A 131 -19.51 -13.36 -6.43
C ILE A 131 -20.24 -13.14 -7.76
N PRO A 132 -20.06 -12.02 -8.48
CA PRO A 132 -20.71 -11.86 -9.79
C PRO A 132 -20.18 -12.83 -10.86
N LYS A 133 -19.03 -13.47 -10.63
CA LYS A 133 -18.34 -14.34 -11.60
C LYS A 133 -18.48 -15.84 -11.30
N LEU A 134 -18.98 -16.24 -10.15
CA LEU A 134 -19.05 -17.65 -9.75
C LEU A 134 -20.40 -18.01 -9.12
N SER A 135 -21.16 -18.83 -9.85
CA SER A 135 -22.29 -19.62 -9.35
C SER A 135 -21.88 -20.74 -8.38
N VAL A 136 -20.78 -20.59 -7.64
CA VAL A 136 -20.21 -21.66 -6.80
C VAL A 136 -19.91 -21.12 -5.42
N PHE A 137 -20.95 -21.16 -4.58
CA PHE A 137 -20.90 -20.83 -3.17
C PHE A 137 -20.14 -21.88 -2.34
N SER A 138 -20.03 -23.14 -2.78
CA SER A 138 -19.59 -24.24 -1.89
C SER A 138 -18.10 -24.23 -1.55
N GLN A 139 -17.21 -24.22 -2.54
CA GLN A 139 -15.77 -24.30 -2.28
C GLN A 139 -15.23 -23.01 -1.63
N THR A 140 -15.72 -21.85 -2.08
CA THR A 140 -15.32 -20.55 -1.53
C THR A 140 -15.78 -20.39 -0.08
N LEU A 141 -17.01 -20.81 0.27
CA LEU A 141 -17.44 -20.85 1.67
C LEU A 141 -16.65 -21.86 2.48
N GLU A 142 -16.40 -23.08 1.98
CA GLU A 142 -15.65 -24.09 2.74
C GLU A 142 -14.27 -23.57 3.16
N PHE A 143 -13.57 -22.87 2.26
CA PHE A 143 -12.27 -22.27 2.57
C PHE A 143 -12.39 -21.12 3.56
N VAL A 144 -13.35 -20.22 3.35
CA VAL A 144 -13.61 -19.14 4.30
C VAL A 144 -13.90 -19.76 5.67
N ILE A 145 -14.84 -20.68 5.79
CA ILE A 145 -15.24 -21.31 7.04
C ILE A 145 -14.05 -21.99 7.74
N LYS A 146 -13.19 -22.67 6.98
CA LYS A 146 -12.02 -23.37 7.53
C LYS A 146 -10.98 -22.45 8.18
N TYR A 147 -10.83 -21.22 7.69
CA TYR A 147 -9.76 -20.31 8.14
C TYR A 147 -10.29 -19.00 8.76
N SER A 148 -11.61 -18.86 8.90
CA SER A 148 -12.26 -17.65 9.40
C SER A 148 -12.52 -17.73 10.89
N THR A 149 -12.36 -16.59 11.56
CA THR A 149 -12.87 -16.41 12.92
C THR A 149 -14.39 -16.24 12.89
N ALA A 150 -15.06 -16.40 14.04
CA ALA A 150 -16.51 -16.18 14.16
C ALA A 150 -16.94 -14.81 13.58
N LYS A 151 -16.15 -13.76 13.83
CA LYS A 151 -16.38 -12.42 13.28
C LYS A 151 -16.34 -12.35 11.75
N VAL A 152 -15.50 -13.17 11.11
CA VAL A 152 -15.40 -13.21 9.64
C VAL A 152 -16.58 -13.99 9.05
N LEU A 153 -17.06 -15.01 9.76
CA LEU A 153 -18.30 -15.72 9.39
C LEU A 153 -19.52 -14.80 9.49
N ASP A 154 -19.65 -14.06 10.59
CA ASP A 154 -20.73 -13.07 10.80
C ASP A 154 -20.72 -11.95 9.74
N PHE A 155 -19.56 -11.68 9.14
CA PHE A 155 -19.45 -10.67 8.07
C PHE A 155 -19.92 -11.19 6.71
N ILE A 156 -19.86 -12.51 6.50
CA ILE A 156 -20.11 -13.15 5.20
C ILE A 156 -21.52 -13.74 5.10
N LEU A 157 -22.07 -14.23 6.22
CA LEU A 157 -23.42 -14.81 6.35
C LEU A 157 -24.46 -13.74 6.67
#